data_AF-A0A963K330-F1
#
_entry.id   AF-A0A963K330-F1
#
_cell.length_a   1.000
_cell.length_b   1.000
_cell.length_c   1.000
_cell.angle_alpha   90.00
_cell.angle_beta   90.00
_cell.angle_gamma   90.00
#
_symmetry.space_group_name_H-M   'P 1'
#
loop_
_entity.id
_entity.type
_entity.pdbx_description
1 polymer ?
#
loop_
_entity_poly.entity_id
_entity_poly.type
_entity_poly.pdbx_seq_one_letter_code
_entity_poly.pdbx_strand_id
1 'polypeptide(L)'
;LNGIAQGYVTDRIADLLRAGGLAHVLVDLGEIRATGERSPGEPWRIGLGTAEEIVPLTDGAVATSAPFGTVMDAAGGIGHIIDPRLGRPSPGNWRRVSVLHPRAAIADGLSTGFVLLDRTAIDRALEAFPPARAITTA
;
A
#
# COMPACT_ATOMS: atom_id res chain seq x y z
N LEU A 1 5.83 12.41 -7.52
CA LEU A 1 5.06 11.98 -6.33
C LEU A 1 4.69 10.49 -6.43
N ASN A 2 5.61 9.63 -6.94
CA ASN A 2 5.32 8.23 -7.29
C ASN A 2 5.26 7.27 -6.06
N GLY A 3 4.90 7.78 -4.89
CA GLY A 3 4.80 6.98 -3.66
C GLY A 3 3.84 7.63 -2.67
N ILE A 4 2.82 8.33 -3.22
CA ILE A 4 1.71 8.93 -2.46
C ILE A 4 0.58 9.39 -3.39
N ALA A 5 0.91 9.80 -4.63
CA ALA A 5 -0.07 10.42 -5.52
C ALA A 5 -1.16 9.45 -5.95
N GLN A 6 -0.81 8.20 -6.25
CA GLN A 6 -1.80 7.21 -6.66
C GLN A 6 -2.72 6.86 -5.49
N GLY A 7 -2.15 6.65 -4.28
CA GLY A 7 -2.95 6.50 -3.06
C GLY A 7 -3.89 7.69 -2.80
N TYR A 8 -3.45 8.92 -3.06
CA TYR A 8 -4.31 10.10 -2.96
C TYR A 8 -5.43 10.09 -4.02
N VAL A 9 -5.14 9.73 -5.26
CA VAL A 9 -6.16 9.65 -6.33
C VAL A 9 -7.18 8.55 -6.03
N THR A 10 -6.75 7.37 -5.58
CA THR A 10 -7.61 6.28 -5.09
C THR A 10 -8.54 6.78 -3.99
N ASP A 11 -7.99 7.52 -3.03
CA ASP A 11 -8.75 8.16 -1.97
C ASP A 11 -9.84 9.10 -2.50
N ARG A 12 -9.50 9.99 -3.43
CA ARG A 12 -10.45 10.95 -4.02
C ARG A 12 -11.56 10.27 -4.81
N ILE A 13 -11.24 9.22 -5.57
CA ILE A 13 -12.22 8.48 -6.36
C ILE A 13 -13.18 7.72 -5.44
N ALA A 14 -12.68 7.01 -4.43
CA ALA A 14 -13.54 6.32 -3.47
C ALA A 14 -14.45 7.30 -2.70
N ASP A 15 -13.95 8.47 -2.30
CA ASP A 15 -14.77 9.50 -1.65
C ASP A 15 -15.86 10.04 -2.59
N LEU A 16 -15.54 10.26 -3.88
CA LEU A 16 -16.49 10.71 -4.90
C LEU A 16 -17.62 9.68 -5.12
N LEU A 17 -17.27 8.41 -5.27
CA LEU A 17 -18.24 7.32 -5.49
C LEU A 17 -19.16 7.16 -4.28
N ARG A 18 -18.60 7.23 -3.07
CA ARG A 18 -19.40 7.21 -1.82
C ARG A 18 -20.36 8.39 -1.74
N ALA A 19 -19.90 9.60 -2.08
CA ALA A 19 -20.76 10.78 -2.11
C ALA A 19 -21.86 10.68 -3.19
N GLY A 20 -21.62 9.93 -4.27
CA GLY A 20 -22.62 9.59 -5.29
C GLY A 20 -23.62 8.51 -4.88
N GLY A 21 -23.59 8.02 -3.64
CA GLY A 21 -24.52 7.04 -3.11
C GLY A 21 -24.09 5.57 -3.27
N LEU A 22 -22.88 5.31 -3.76
CA LEU A 22 -22.35 3.95 -3.86
C LEU A 22 -21.74 3.52 -2.52
N ALA A 23 -22.47 2.67 -1.79
CA ALA A 23 -22.09 2.23 -0.45
C ALA A 23 -21.13 1.03 -0.41
N HIS A 24 -21.00 0.29 -1.52
CA HIS A 24 -20.24 -0.96 -1.63
C HIS A 24 -19.33 -0.90 -2.86
N VAL A 25 -18.08 -0.48 -2.68
CA VAL A 25 -17.15 -0.23 -3.78
C VAL A 25 -15.75 -0.68 -3.41
N LEU A 26 -15.05 -1.27 -4.39
CA LEU A 26 -13.61 -1.49 -4.36
C LEU A 26 -12.98 -0.67 -5.48
N VAL A 27 -12.14 0.30 -5.12
CA VAL A 27 -11.32 1.07 -6.06
C VAL A 27 -9.91 0.47 -6.05
N ASP A 28 -9.35 0.23 -7.24
CA ASP A 28 -7.99 -0.26 -7.43
C ASP A 28 -7.31 0.52 -8.55
N LEU A 29 -6.25 1.26 -8.23
CA LEU A 29 -5.41 2.00 -9.17
C LEU A 29 -3.92 1.63 -9.01
N GLY A 30 -3.64 0.45 -8.47
CA GLY A 30 -2.34 0.07 -7.90
C GLY A 30 -2.37 0.10 -6.37
N GLU A 31 -3.16 1.01 -5.80
CA GLU A 31 -3.50 1.12 -4.39
C GLU A 31 -4.99 0.90 -4.24
N ILE A 32 -5.35 0.08 -3.28
CA ILE A 32 -6.70 -0.45 -3.13
C ILE A 32 -7.41 0.31 -2.02
N ARG A 33 -8.68 0.70 -2.24
CA ARG A 33 -9.57 1.21 -1.20
C ARG A 33 -10.96 0.60 -1.30
N ALA A 34 -11.39 -0.02 -0.22
CA ALA A 34 -12.73 -0.55 -0.04
C ALA A 34 -13.60 0.43 0.75
N THR A 35 -14.86 0.48 0.35
CA THR A 35 -15.96 1.12 1.07
C THR A 35 -17.09 0.11 1.19
N GLY A 36 -17.53 -0.16 2.42
CA GLY A 36 -18.56 -1.16 2.70
C GLY A 36 -18.14 -2.60 2.35
N GLU A 37 -19.05 -3.53 2.53
CA GLU A 37 -18.82 -4.97 2.31
C GLU A 37 -19.00 -5.35 0.84
N ARG A 38 -18.43 -6.48 0.40
CA ARG A 38 -18.62 -7.04 -0.95
C ARG A 38 -20.05 -7.57 -1.13
N SER A 39 -20.54 -8.23 -0.10
CA SER A 39 -21.92 -8.71 0.05
C SER A 39 -22.27 -8.70 1.55
N PRO A 40 -23.55 -8.81 1.96
CA PRO A 40 -23.92 -8.74 3.38
C PRO A 40 -23.15 -9.75 4.24
N GLY A 41 -22.36 -9.25 5.19
CA GLY A 41 -21.50 -10.04 6.08
C GLY A 41 -20.19 -10.51 5.45
N GLU A 42 -19.85 -10.07 4.23
CA GLU A 42 -18.68 -10.52 3.50
C GLU A 42 -17.73 -9.35 3.15
N PRO A 43 -16.55 -9.26 3.81
CA PRO A 43 -15.56 -8.26 3.45
C PRO A 43 -14.97 -8.53 2.06
N TRP A 44 -14.40 -7.50 1.45
CA TRP A 44 -13.56 -7.65 0.27
C TRP A 44 -12.32 -8.49 0.59
N ARG A 45 -11.86 -9.29 -0.37
CA ARG A 45 -10.69 -10.18 -0.22
C ARG A 45 -9.55 -9.62 -1.04
N ILE A 46 -8.55 -9.04 -0.38
CA ILE A 46 -7.44 -8.34 -1.04
C ILE A 46 -6.20 -9.20 -1.03
N GLY A 47 -5.68 -9.54 -2.20
CA GLY A 47 -4.41 -10.25 -2.33
C GLY A 47 -3.23 -9.32 -2.12
N LEU A 48 -2.23 -9.74 -1.35
CA LEU A 48 -1.00 -8.97 -1.08
C LEU A 48 0.15 -9.35 -2.02
N GLY A 49 -0.16 -9.98 -3.16
CA GLY A 49 0.75 -10.32 -4.24
C GLY A 49 1.22 -11.79 -4.31
N THR A 50 0.68 -12.67 -3.47
CA THR A 50 0.56 -14.12 -3.75
C THR A 50 -0.90 -14.54 -3.58
N ALA A 51 -1.29 -15.68 -4.15
CA ALA A 51 -2.67 -16.18 -4.03
C ALA A 51 -3.03 -16.61 -2.59
N GLU A 52 -2.04 -16.77 -1.72
CA GLU A 52 -2.19 -17.27 -0.35
C GLU A 52 -2.24 -16.13 0.69
N GLU A 53 -1.67 -14.97 0.38
CA GLU A 53 -1.67 -13.79 1.24
C GLU A 53 -2.92 -12.93 0.97
N ILE A 54 -4.04 -13.26 1.63
CA ILE A 54 -5.32 -12.54 1.48
C ILE A 54 -5.68 -11.82 2.78
N VAL A 55 -6.03 -10.54 2.69
CA VAL A 55 -6.56 -9.76 3.82
C VAL A 55 -8.03 -9.36 3.60
N PRO A 56 -8.90 -9.52 4.61
CA PRO A 56 -10.26 -9.01 4.55
C PRO A 56 -10.27 -7.49 4.71
N LEU A 57 -11.08 -6.79 3.91
CA LEU A 57 -11.20 -5.33 3.93
C LEU A 57 -12.66 -4.90 3.72
N THR A 58 -13.21 -4.10 4.63
CA THR A 58 -14.58 -3.53 4.49
C THR A 58 -14.51 -2.03 4.27
N ASP A 59 -13.99 -1.29 5.25
CA ASP A 59 -13.73 0.14 5.13
C ASP A 59 -12.25 0.40 5.41
N GLY A 60 -11.49 0.62 4.33
CA GLY A 60 -10.07 0.93 4.44
C GLY A 60 -9.34 0.75 3.14
N ALA A 61 -8.01 0.79 3.22
CA ALA A 61 -7.13 0.74 2.07
C ALA A 61 -5.93 -0.16 2.33
N VAL A 62 -5.36 -0.65 1.23
CA VAL A 62 -4.09 -1.39 1.19
C VAL A 62 -3.22 -0.78 0.09
N ALA A 63 -1.97 -0.51 0.41
CA ALA A 63 -0.96 -0.19 -0.58
C ALA A 63 0.27 -1.07 -0.38
N THR A 64 0.92 -1.43 -1.48
CA THR A 64 1.98 -2.42 -1.50
C THR A 64 3.16 -1.89 -2.29
N SER A 65 4.32 -1.80 -1.65
CA SER A 65 5.56 -1.39 -2.29
C SER A 65 6.52 -2.56 -2.38
N ALA A 66 7.16 -2.68 -3.54
CA ALA A 66 8.22 -3.65 -3.81
C ALA A 66 9.36 -2.92 -4.55
N PRO A 67 10.61 -2.94 -4.04
CA PRO A 67 11.73 -2.21 -4.66
C PRO A 67 11.90 -2.53 -6.15
N PHE A 68 11.69 -3.79 -6.53
CA PHE A 68 11.78 -4.31 -7.90
C PHE A 68 10.43 -4.45 -8.62
N GLY A 69 9.33 -3.92 -8.08
CA GLY A 69 8.03 -3.92 -8.75
C GLY A 69 8.01 -3.12 -10.05
N THR A 70 8.91 -2.14 -10.15
CA THR A 70 9.29 -1.46 -11.39
C THR A 70 10.81 -1.37 -11.43
N VAL A 71 11.39 -1.73 -12.56
CA VAL A 71 12.83 -1.71 -12.80
C VAL A 71 13.19 -0.62 -13.82
N MET A 72 14.36 -0.01 -13.64
CA MET A 72 14.85 1.11 -14.45
C MET A 72 15.96 0.72 -15.43
N ASP A 73 16.43 -0.53 -15.37
CA ASP A 73 17.45 -1.08 -16.25
C ASP A 73 16.94 -2.32 -17.00
N ALA A 74 17.54 -2.59 -18.17
CA ALA A 74 17.18 -3.75 -18.97
C ALA A 74 17.54 -5.09 -18.31
N ALA A 75 18.51 -5.09 -17.38
CA ALA A 75 18.91 -6.28 -16.64
C ALA A 75 18.01 -6.56 -15.42
N GLY A 76 17.10 -5.64 -15.06
CA GLY A 76 16.20 -5.77 -13.92
C GLY A 76 16.88 -5.67 -12.55
N GLY A 77 18.14 -5.23 -12.50
CA GLY A 77 18.92 -5.12 -11.26
C GLY A 77 18.73 -3.80 -10.52
N ILE A 78 18.04 -2.82 -11.11
CA ILE A 78 17.84 -1.49 -10.54
C ILE A 78 16.36 -1.21 -10.36
N GLY A 79 15.90 -1.30 -9.11
CA GLY A 79 14.54 -0.93 -8.72
C GLY A 79 14.29 0.58 -8.71
N HIS A 80 13.02 0.99 -8.79
CA HIS A 80 12.61 2.40 -8.86
C HIS A 80 12.61 3.16 -7.51
N ILE A 81 12.73 2.45 -6.37
CA ILE A 81 12.72 3.09 -5.04
C ILE A 81 14.12 3.60 -4.68
N ILE A 82 14.22 4.92 -4.49
CA ILE A 82 15.46 5.61 -4.13
C ILE A 82 15.58 5.70 -2.61
N ASP A 83 16.72 5.29 -2.07
CA ASP A 83 17.03 5.54 -0.66
C ASP A 83 17.58 6.97 -0.50
N PRO A 84 16.84 7.88 0.17
CA PRO A 84 17.27 9.27 0.31
C PRO A 84 18.54 9.42 1.14
N ARG A 85 18.91 8.43 1.98
CA ARG A 85 20.15 8.43 2.75
C ARG A 85 21.38 8.18 1.87
N LEU A 86 21.18 7.48 0.76
CA LEU A 86 22.23 7.08 -0.18
C LEU A 86 22.20 7.88 -1.49
N GLY A 87 21.08 8.54 -1.81
CA GLY A 87 20.89 9.29 -3.05
C GLY A 87 20.79 8.41 -4.30
N ARG A 88 20.52 7.11 -4.15
CA ARG A 88 20.47 6.13 -5.26
C ARG A 88 19.44 5.03 -5.01
N PRO A 89 19.04 4.26 -6.04
CA PRO A 89 18.21 3.08 -5.88
C PRO A 89 18.73 2.11 -4.82
N SER A 90 17.80 1.51 -4.08
CA SER A 90 18.09 0.52 -3.04
C SER A 90 17.26 -0.74 -3.25
N PRO A 91 17.82 -1.94 -3.01
CA PRO A 91 17.04 -3.17 -3.00
C PRO A 91 16.06 -3.25 -1.83
N GLY A 92 16.12 -2.31 -0.88
CA GLY A 92 15.34 -2.31 0.35
C GLY A 92 15.76 -3.40 1.34
N ASN A 93 15.08 -3.45 2.48
CA ASN A 93 15.23 -4.50 3.49
C ASN A 93 14.19 -5.62 3.31
N TRP A 94 13.20 -5.42 2.44
CA TRP A 94 12.07 -6.31 2.24
C TRP A 94 11.78 -6.43 0.74
N ARG A 95 11.47 -7.65 0.29
CA ARG A 95 10.98 -7.89 -1.07
C ARG A 95 9.66 -7.16 -1.32
N ARG A 96 8.81 -7.08 -0.29
CA ARG A 96 7.51 -6.42 -0.34
C ARG A 96 7.09 -5.91 1.03
N VAL A 97 6.46 -4.75 1.07
CA VAL A 97 5.74 -4.25 2.25
C VAL A 97 4.33 -3.85 1.85
N SER A 98 3.33 -4.40 2.52
CA SER A 98 1.93 -4.01 2.38
C SER A 98 1.48 -3.26 3.63
N VAL A 99 0.85 -2.10 3.48
CA VAL A 99 0.33 -1.30 4.58
C VAL A 99 -1.18 -1.20 4.49
N LEU A 100 -1.86 -1.47 5.60
CA LEU A 100 -3.30 -1.31 5.76
C LEU A 100 -3.57 -0.02 6.54
N HIS A 101 -4.46 0.83 6.03
CA HIS A 101 -4.87 2.08 6.69
C HIS A 101 -6.23 2.56 6.13
N PRO A 102 -7.05 3.35 6.85
CA PRO A 102 -8.31 3.89 6.31
C PRO A 102 -8.19 4.75 5.02
N ARG A 103 -6.99 5.28 4.78
CA ARG A 103 -6.65 6.19 3.65
C ARG A 103 -5.52 5.57 2.83
N ALA A 104 -5.74 5.45 1.53
CA ALA A 104 -4.78 4.87 0.59
C ALA A 104 -3.52 5.72 0.46
N ALA A 105 -3.63 7.06 0.53
CA ALA A 105 -2.47 7.96 0.48
C ALA A 105 -1.47 7.71 1.61
N ILE A 106 -1.98 7.44 2.82
CA ILE A 106 -1.12 7.13 3.98
C ILE A 106 -0.51 5.74 3.82
N ALA A 107 -1.30 4.76 3.40
CA ALA A 107 -0.78 3.42 3.13
C ALA A 107 0.36 3.42 2.10
N ASP A 108 0.19 4.15 0.99
CA ASP A 108 1.15 4.27 -0.14
C ASP A 108 2.47 4.92 0.30
N GLY A 109 2.38 6.05 1.02
CA GLY A 109 3.55 6.71 1.58
C GLY A 109 4.31 5.84 2.57
N LEU A 110 3.58 5.17 3.48
CA LEU A 110 4.19 4.30 4.47
C LEU A 110 4.81 3.05 3.83
N SER A 111 4.15 2.38 2.89
CA SER A 111 4.70 1.17 2.25
C SER A 111 6.00 1.50 1.52
N THR A 112 6.06 2.65 0.84
CA THR A 112 7.25 3.12 0.11
C THR A 112 8.39 3.46 1.07
N GLY A 113 8.11 4.08 2.22
CA GLY A 113 9.14 4.34 3.22
C GLY A 113 9.62 3.05 3.90
N PHE A 114 8.69 2.17 4.26
CA PHE A 114 8.95 0.98 5.06
C PHE A 114 9.79 -0.06 4.34
N VAL A 115 9.76 -0.13 3.00
CA VAL A 115 10.69 -1.01 2.27
C VAL A 115 12.17 -0.69 2.55
N LEU A 116 12.50 0.54 3.01
CA LEU A 116 13.86 0.99 3.33
C LEU A 116 14.21 0.88 4.83
N LEU A 117 13.22 0.55 5.68
CA LEU A 117 13.36 0.49 7.13
C LEU A 117 13.51 -0.95 7.60
N ASP A 118 14.20 -1.15 8.72
CA ASP A 118 14.17 -2.44 9.40
C ASP A 118 12.87 -2.61 10.19
N ARG A 119 12.66 -3.80 10.75
CA ARG A 119 11.43 -4.12 11.48
C ARG A 119 11.18 -3.17 12.66
N THR A 120 12.22 -2.86 13.43
CA THR A 120 12.12 -2.01 14.62
C THR A 120 11.76 -0.57 14.25
N ALA A 121 12.31 -0.03 13.18
CA ALA A 121 11.99 1.30 12.69
C ALA A 121 10.56 1.37 12.12
N ILE A 122 10.08 0.31 11.45
CA ILE A 122 8.68 0.20 11.02
C ILE A 122 7.74 0.24 12.23
N ASP A 123 7.98 -0.61 13.23
CA ASP A 123 7.12 -0.70 14.42
C ASP A 123 7.03 0.65 15.14
N ARG A 124 8.16 1.36 15.30
CA ARG A 124 8.18 2.72 15.86
C ARG A 124 7.42 3.73 15.00
N ALA A 125 7.58 3.68 13.68
CA ALA A 125 6.89 4.60 12.78
C ALA A 125 5.37 4.40 12.86
N LEU A 126 4.89 3.16 12.97
CA LEU A 126 3.46 2.85 13.08
C LEU A 126 2.79 3.50 14.29
N GLU A 127 3.52 3.75 15.38
CA GLU A 127 2.99 4.48 16.56
C GLU A 127 2.50 5.89 16.21
N ALA A 128 3.09 6.54 15.20
CA ALA A 128 2.71 7.87 14.75
C ALA A 128 1.54 7.87 13.75
N PHE A 129 1.14 6.70 13.24
CA PHE A 129 0.10 6.57 12.21
C PHE A 129 -1.01 5.59 12.60
N PRO A 130 -1.66 5.69 13.77
CA PRO A 130 -2.78 4.80 14.09
C PRO A 130 -3.96 5.05 13.11
N PRO A 131 -4.66 4.00 12.62
CA PRO A 131 -4.54 2.58 12.96
C PRO A 131 -3.73 1.76 11.94
N ALA A 132 -2.67 2.32 11.34
CA ALA A 132 -1.88 1.66 10.31
C ALA A 132 -1.30 0.32 10.81
N ARG A 133 -1.23 -0.65 9.90
CA ARG A 133 -0.57 -1.95 10.11
C ARG A 133 0.28 -2.29 8.90
N ALA A 134 1.44 -2.91 9.10
CA ALA A 134 2.33 -3.32 8.03
C ALA A 134 2.51 -4.84 8.01
N ILE A 135 2.58 -5.41 6.82
CA ILE A 135 2.91 -6.81 6.55
C ILE A 135 4.14 -6.80 5.65
N THR A 136 5.21 -7.45 6.09
CA THR A 136 6.53 -7.44 5.44
C THR A 136 6.88 -8.83 4.94
N THR A 137 7.38 -8.92 3.71
CA THR A 137 7.87 -10.16 3.10
C THR A 137 9.36 -9.98 2.78
N ALA A 138 10.21 -10.83 3.34
CA ALA A 138 11.64 -10.87 3.03
C ALA A 138 11.92 -11.52 1.66
#